data_AF-A0A669D658-F1
#
_entry.id   AF-A0A669D658-F1
#
_cell.length_a   1.000
_cell.length_b   1.000
_cell.length_c   1.000
_cell.angle_alpha   90.00
_cell.angle_beta   90.00
_cell.angle_gamma   90.00
#
_symmetry.space_group_name_H-M   'P 1'
#
loop_
_entity.id
_entity.type
_entity.pdbx_description
1 polymer ?
#
loop_
_entity_poly.entity_id
_entity_poly.type
_entity_poly.pdbx_seq_one_letter_code
_entity_poly.pdbx_strand_id
1 'polypeptide(L)'
;VWCGALCIDVDKNGSKFRIINVYGHTELKERTALFQILQPFLCNRRQIILGGDFNCAPETIKKDSSTCALDNLIKDGNLTDVFRFLNPSDPGYTWSNKKSLSRIDFFVCQ
;
A
#
# COMPACT_ATOMS: atom_id res chain seq x y z
N VAL A 1 -16.95 -1.96 -9.33
CA VAL A 1 -16.09 -2.78 -8.46
C VAL A 1 -15.99 -2.05 -7.13
N TRP A 2 -16.18 -2.73 -6.00
CA TRP A 2 -16.11 -2.09 -4.67
C TRP A 2 -14.66 -1.81 -4.33
N CYS A 3 -14.28 -0.53 -4.14
CA CYS A 3 -12.95 -0.13 -3.68
C CYS A 3 -12.95 -0.01 -2.16
N GLY A 4 -11.86 -0.42 -1.50
CA GLY A 4 -11.80 -0.45 -0.05
C GLY A 4 -10.66 -1.29 0.50
N ALA A 5 -10.74 -1.66 1.78
CA ALA A 5 -9.76 -2.50 2.43
C ALA A 5 -10.41 -3.60 3.27
N LEU A 6 -9.75 -4.76 3.32
CA LEU A 6 -10.07 -5.87 4.19
C LEU A 6 -8.94 -6.03 5.21
N CYS A 7 -9.26 -5.92 6.50
CA CYS A 7 -8.32 -6.07 7.59
C CYS A 7 -8.63 -7.36 8.36
N ILE A 8 -7.65 -8.25 8.48
CA ILE A 8 -7.77 -9.52 9.20
C ILE A 8 -6.58 -9.66 10.16
N ASP A 9 -6.87 -10.02 11.40
CA ASP A 9 -5.85 -10.42 12.36
C ASP A 9 -5.65 -11.94 12.31
N VAL A 10 -4.41 -12.39 12.23
CA VAL A 10 -4.03 -13.81 12.11
C VAL A 10 -3.03 -14.17 13.19
N ASP A 11 -3.23 -15.30 13.87
CA ASP A 11 -2.22 -15.93 14.72
C ASP A 11 -1.69 -17.18 14.02
N LYS A 12 -0.38 -17.26 13.82
CA LYS A 12 0.27 -18.40 13.17
C LYS A 12 1.59 -18.68 13.86
N ASN A 13 1.74 -19.91 14.39
CA ASN A 13 2.95 -20.37 15.06
C ASN A 13 3.43 -19.45 16.21
N GLY A 14 2.50 -18.82 16.93
CA GLY A 14 2.80 -17.88 18.02
C GLY A 14 3.16 -16.46 17.55
N SER A 15 3.20 -16.21 16.24
CA SER A 15 3.35 -14.88 15.66
C SER A 15 1.99 -14.29 15.34
N LYS A 16 1.80 -13.02 15.72
CA LYS A 16 0.56 -12.28 15.51
C LYS A 16 0.73 -11.27 14.39
N PHE A 17 -0.10 -11.40 13.37
CA PHE A 17 -0.09 -10.56 12.18
C PHE A 17 -1.41 -9.79 12.06
N ARG A 18 -1.33 -8.61 11.46
CA ARG A 18 -2.48 -7.92 10.88
C ARG A 18 -2.22 -7.78 9.39
N ILE A 19 -3.09 -8.39 8.61
CA ILE A 19 -3.04 -8.37 7.15
C ILE A 19 -4.11 -7.41 6.66
N ILE A 20 -3.69 -6.40 5.91
CA ILE A 20 -4.56 -5.39 5.32
C ILE A 20 -4.43 -5.52 3.81
N ASN A 21 -5.48 -6.01 3.16
CA ASN A 21 -5.58 -6.06 1.71
C ASN A 21 -6.31 -4.82 1.19
N VAL A 22 -5.71 -4.09 0.26
CA VAL A 22 -6.21 -2.84 -0.29
C VAL A 22 -6.60 -3.02 -1.75
N TYR A 23 -7.75 -2.46 -2.11
CA TYR A 23 -8.10 -2.19 -3.49
C TYR A 23 -8.45 -0.70 -3.62
N GLY A 24 -7.45 0.08 -4.04
CA GLY A 24 -7.49 1.54 -4.11
C GLY A 24 -8.37 2.04 -5.24
N HIS A 25 -9.02 3.18 -5.04
CA HIS A 25 -9.88 3.78 -6.07
C HIS A 25 -9.05 4.44 -7.18
N THR A 26 -9.55 4.41 -8.40
CA THR A 26 -9.00 5.21 -9.52
C THR A 26 -9.16 6.72 -9.29
N GLU A 27 -10.16 7.14 -8.52
CA GLU A 27 -10.46 8.55 -8.23
C GLU A 27 -9.55 9.06 -7.10
N LEU A 28 -8.89 10.21 -7.32
CA LEU A 28 -7.84 10.72 -6.46
C LEU A 28 -8.35 11.00 -5.03
N LYS A 29 -9.53 11.60 -4.92
CA LYS A 29 -10.10 11.97 -3.61
C LYS A 29 -10.44 10.74 -2.78
N GLU A 30 -11.13 9.78 -3.38
CA GLU A 30 -11.52 8.52 -2.74
C GLU A 30 -10.29 7.70 -2.33
N ARG A 31 -9.27 7.65 -3.20
CA ARG A 31 -8.00 6.98 -2.90
C ARG A 31 -7.26 7.64 -1.73
N THR A 32 -7.20 8.97 -1.71
CA THR A 32 -6.58 9.73 -0.62
C THR A 32 -7.31 9.47 0.71
N ALA A 33 -8.65 9.51 0.70
CA ALA A 33 -9.48 9.25 1.87
C ALA A 33 -9.28 7.83 2.42
N LEU A 34 -9.20 6.82 1.53
CA LEU A 34 -8.91 5.44 1.92
C LEU A 34 -7.60 5.33 2.70
N PHE A 35 -6.50 5.90 2.19
CA PHE A 35 -5.20 5.82 2.87
C PHE A 35 -5.20 6.53 4.23
N GLN A 36 -5.92 7.65 4.36
CA GLN A 36 -6.07 8.33 5.66
C GLN A 36 -6.89 7.49 6.65
N ILE A 37 -7.97 6.85 6.19
CA ILE A 37 -8.80 5.94 7.02
C ILE A 37 -7.99 4.73 7.50
N LEU A 38 -6.97 4.29 6.77
CA LEU A 38 -6.13 3.15 7.15
C LEU A 38 -5.14 3.44 8.28
N GLN A 39 -4.76 4.69 8.53
CA GLN A 39 -3.73 5.03 9.53
C GLN A 39 -3.99 4.43 10.92
N PRO A 40 -5.20 4.52 11.52
CA PRO A 40 -5.47 3.96 12.84
C PRO A 40 -5.32 2.42 12.90
N PHE A 41 -5.46 1.72 11.76
CA PHE A 41 -5.33 0.27 11.71
C PHE A 41 -3.89 -0.22 11.86
N LEU A 42 -2.91 0.66 11.63
CA LEU A 42 -1.48 0.36 11.80
C LEU A 42 -1.05 0.37 13.27
N CYS A 43 -1.73 1.15 14.12
CA CYS A 43 -1.40 1.32 15.53
C CYS A 43 -1.83 0.11 16.38
N ASN A 44 -1.02 -0.96 16.40
CA ASN A 44 -1.29 -2.14 17.23
C ASN A 44 0.01 -2.92 17.55
N ARG A 45 -0.11 -4.01 18.33
CA ARG A 45 1.04 -4.86 18.76
C ARG A 45 1.35 -6.05 17.84
N ARG A 46 0.79 -6.10 16.62
CA ARG A 46 0.98 -7.18 15.64
C ARG A 46 1.89 -6.69 14.54
N GLN A 47 2.58 -7.63 13.91
CA GLN A 47 3.32 -7.34 12.69
C GLN A 47 2.34 -7.01 11.57
N ILE A 48 2.54 -5.86 10.93
CA ILE A 48 1.68 -5.41 9.83
C ILE A 48 2.19 -5.96 8.50
N ILE A 49 1.26 -6.50 7.72
CA ILE A 49 1.42 -6.75 6.29
C ILE A 49 0.31 -5.98 5.58
N LEU A 50 0.67 -4.98 4.79
CA LEU A 50 -0.24 -4.17 4.01
C LEU A 50 0.07 -4.39 2.52
N GLY A 51 -0.92 -4.75 1.72
CA GLY A 51 -0.69 -4.97 0.30
C GLY A 51 -1.95 -4.99 -0.55
N GLY A 52 -1.78 -5.14 -1.87
CA GLY A 52 -2.86 -5.13 -2.85
C GLY A 52 -2.60 -4.15 -3.99
N ASP A 53 -3.65 -3.77 -4.72
CA ASP A 53 -3.62 -2.77 -5.79
C ASP A 53 -3.99 -1.41 -5.19
N PHE A 54 -3.04 -0.48 -5.17
CA PHE A 54 -3.22 0.83 -4.55
C PHE A 54 -3.79 1.85 -5.53
N ASN A 55 -3.81 1.55 -6.84
CA ASN A 55 -4.08 2.52 -7.91
C ASN A 55 -3.30 3.84 -7.73
N CYS A 56 -2.09 3.74 -7.16
CA CYS A 56 -1.20 4.86 -6.87
C CYS A 56 0.21 4.47 -7.30
N ALA A 57 0.89 5.36 -8.03
CA ALA A 57 2.27 5.15 -8.48
C ALA A 57 3.20 6.18 -7.79
N PRO A 58 3.74 5.87 -6.61
CA PRO A 58 4.52 6.80 -5.80
C PRO A 58 5.86 7.20 -6.41
N GLU A 59 6.33 6.43 -7.39
CA GLU A 59 7.58 6.67 -8.13
C GLU A 59 7.44 7.69 -9.26
N THR A 60 6.24 8.29 -9.44
CA THR A 60 6.03 9.35 -10.43
C THR A 60 6.66 10.67 -9.99
N ILE A 61 7.26 11.41 -10.94
CA ILE A 61 7.96 12.68 -10.69
C ILE A 61 7.06 13.73 -10.01
N LYS A 62 5.75 13.69 -10.30
CA LYS A 62 4.75 14.56 -9.66
C LYS A 62 3.91 13.76 -8.68
N LYS A 63 4.21 13.90 -7.40
CA LYS A 63 3.41 13.32 -6.32
C LYS A 63 2.06 14.05 -6.21
N ASP A 64 0.98 13.29 -6.20
CA ASP A 64 -0.36 13.77 -5.89
C ASP A 64 -0.70 13.60 -4.40
N SER A 65 -1.89 14.05 -3.98
CA SER A 65 -2.33 13.94 -2.58
C SER A 65 -2.40 12.49 -2.09
N SER A 66 -2.76 11.55 -2.97
CA SER A 66 -2.84 10.13 -2.62
C SER A 66 -1.46 9.52 -2.41
N THR A 67 -0.46 9.97 -3.18
CA THR A 67 0.93 9.56 -3.02
C THR A 67 1.48 10.04 -1.68
N CYS A 68 1.23 11.31 -1.31
CA CYS A 68 1.61 11.83 0.00
C CYS A 68 0.90 11.09 1.15
N ALA A 69 -0.39 10.77 1.00
CA ALA A 69 -1.13 10.01 1.99
C ALA A 69 -0.59 8.58 2.15
N LEU A 70 -0.22 7.92 1.04
CA LEU A 70 0.40 6.60 1.07
C LEU A 70 1.80 6.65 1.71
N ASP A 71 2.62 7.64 1.36
CA ASP A 71 3.95 7.83 1.97
C ASP A 71 3.84 8.03 3.48
N ASN A 72 2.87 8.81 3.94
CA ASN A 72 2.61 9.01 5.37
C ASN A 72 2.15 7.71 6.02
N LEU A 73 1.21 6.98 5.41
CA LEU A 73 0.74 5.69 5.91
C LEU A 73 1.89 4.69 6.09
N ILE A 74 2.80 4.60 5.11
CA ILE A 74 3.99 3.74 5.17
C ILE A 74 4.92 4.18 6.30
N LYS A 75 5.20 5.49 6.41
CA LYS A 75 6.07 6.03 7.47
C LYS A 75 5.49 5.84 8.86
N ASP A 76 4.21 6.12 9.06
CA ASP A 76 3.51 6.02 10.34
C ASP A 76 3.50 4.58 10.86
N GLY A 77 3.40 3.59 9.95
CA GLY A 77 3.49 2.17 10.28
C GLY A 77 4.91 1.62 10.41
N ASN A 78 5.94 2.42 10.12
CA ASN A 78 7.32 1.96 9.92
C ASN A 78 7.39 0.77 8.95
N LEU A 79 6.70 0.89 7.81
CA LEU A 79 6.59 -0.17 6.80
C LEU A 79 7.68 -0.01 5.74
N THR A 80 8.16 -1.13 5.23
CA THR A 80 9.15 -1.21 4.16
C THR A 80 8.50 -1.81 2.92
N ASP A 81 8.70 -1.18 1.76
CA ASP A 81 8.35 -1.77 0.47
C ASP A 81 9.25 -2.96 0.17
N VAL A 82 8.66 -4.16 0.27
CA VAL A 82 9.38 -5.44 0.15
C VAL A 82 10.00 -5.59 -1.23
N PHE A 83 9.26 -5.22 -2.28
CA PHE A 83 9.75 -5.36 -3.65
C PHE A 83 10.94 -4.44 -3.90
N ARG A 84 10.83 -3.16 -3.53
CA ARG A 84 11.90 -2.17 -3.73
C ARG A 84 13.13 -2.47 -2.88
N PHE A 85 12.95 -2.99 -1.66
CA PHE A 85 14.05 -3.41 -0.80
C PHE A 85 14.87 -4.54 -1.43
N LEU A 86 14.20 -5.55 -1.98
CA LEU A 86 14.86 -6.70 -2.61
C LEU A 86 15.39 -6.40 -4.01
N ASN A 87 14.73 -5.50 -4.74
CA ASN A 87 15.01 -5.19 -6.15
C ASN A 87 15.18 -3.67 -6.36
N PRO A 88 16.26 -3.06 -5.82
CA PRO A 88 16.40 -1.61 -5.75
C PRO A 88 16.42 -0.92 -7.12
N SER A 89 16.88 -1.60 -8.18
CA SER A 89 16.99 -1.03 -9.53
C SER A 89 15.93 -1.54 -10.51
N ASP A 90 15.11 -2.53 -10.12
CA ASP A 90 14.06 -3.06 -10.99
C ASP A 90 12.85 -2.11 -11.01
N PRO A 91 12.36 -1.67 -12.17
CA PRO A 91 11.13 -0.89 -12.25
C PRO A 91 9.89 -1.61 -11.68
N GLY A 92 9.84 -2.93 -11.74
CA GLY A 92 8.82 -3.74 -11.08
C GLY A 92 7.38 -3.46 -11.52
N TYR A 93 7.16 -3.12 -12.79
CA TYR A 93 5.83 -2.75 -13.27
C TYR A 93 4.80 -3.86 -13.05
N THR A 94 3.65 -3.51 -12.48
CA THR A 94 2.54 -4.45 -12.21
C THR A 94 1.30 -4.09 -13.01
N TRP A 95 1.24 -2.87 -13.56
CA TRP A 95 0.17 -2.40 -14.41
C TRP A 95 0.70 -1.73 -15.68
N SER A 96 -0.05 -1.89 -16.77
CA SER A 96 0.26 -1.27 -18.05
C SER A 96 -0.99 -0.86 -18.81
N ASN A 97 -0.83 0.14 -19.67
CA ASN A 97 -1.76 0.44 -20.74
C ASN A 97 -0.96 0.74 -22.03
N LYS A 98 -1.62 1.21 -23.09
CA LYS A 98 -0.96 1.50 -24.38
C LYS A 98 0.12 2.60 -24.33
N LYS A 99 0.18 3.41 -23.27
CA LYS A 99 1.00 4.62 -23.16
C LYS A 99 1.94 4.62 -21.96
N SER A 100 1.67 3.83 -20.91
CA SER A 100 2.39 3.90 -19.64
C SER A 100 2.51 2.55 -18.98
N LEU A 101 3.62 2.37 -18.26
CA LEU A 101 3.87 1.29 -17.34
C LEU A 101 3.98 1.87 -15.93
N SER A 102 3.43 1.19 -14.93
CA SER A 102 3.53 1.62 -13.54
C SER A 102 3.48 0.45 -12.58
N ARG A 103 4.14 0.60 -11.44
CA ARG A 103 3.97 -0.27 -10.29
C ARG A 103 2.92 0.33 -9.39
N ILE A 104 1.77 -0.33 -9.29
CA ILE A 104 0.64 0.09 -8.45
C ILE A 104 0.24 -0.97 -7.44
N ASP A 105 0.80 -2.17 -7.56
CA ASP A 105 0.60 -3.26 -6.63
C ASP A 105 1.80 -3.34 -5.68
N PHE A 106 1.54 -3.35 -4.37
CA PHE A 106 2.58 -3.30 -3.35
C PHE A 106 2.35 -4.35 -2.28
N PHE A 107 3.46 -4.78 -1.68
CA PHE A 107 3.48 -5.37 -0.36
C PHE A 107 4.45 -4.56 0.49
N VAL A 108 3.93 -4.00 1.58
CA VAL A 108 4.72 -3.26 2.57
C VAL A 108 4.53 -3.93 3.94
N CYS A 109 5.61 -4.13 4.68
CA CYS A 109 5.58 -4.77 5.99
C CYS A 109 6.61 -4.18 6.95
N GLN A 110 6.41 -4.45 8.24
CA GLN A 110 7.36 -4.10 9.30
C GLN A 110 8.58 -5.02 9.30
#